data_AF-A0A2V8UFC0-F1
#
_entry.id   AF-A0A2V8UFC0-F1
#
_cell.length_a   1.000
_cell.length_b   1.000
_cell.length_c   1.000
_cell.angle_alpha   90.00
_cell.angle_beta   90.00
_cell.angle_gamma   90.00
#
_symmetry.space_group_name_H-M   'P 1'
#
loop_
_entity.id
_entity.type
_entity.pdbx_description
1 polymer ?
#
loop_
_entity_poly.entity_id
_entity_poly.type
_entity_poly.pdbx_seq_one_letter_code
_entity_poly.pdbx_strand_id
1 'polypeptide(L)'
;MADHAILMRFRRSDAIALASLPLAVLAFWAGGVVFPAVCLCMAGAIVVYVIAGHDEVAWKHRIAVCSLVFIVAVGMVVYLYRVNRARALQQQSAPLIAATLPSPVSSNCPIPKGAVALYLGNTVSVVTEFPHVVFRVHGENVLALDRDASGLLISFTAFDDGGNILSRLNRNVFIAISAASYLERPSPSNLIVFDDRDTKVLDVQFLNPQAIKITGILRYPAAEPVVIGEKYLGIEGSILTPACRSGTGADFVGK
;
A
#
# COMPACT_ATOMS: atom_id res chain seq x y z
N MET A 1 -66.06 -26.11 0.47
CA MET A 1 -64.78 -25.38 0.48
C MET A 1 -64.09 -25.72 1.80
N ALA A 2 -63.26 -26.75 1.82
CA ALA A 2 -62.45 -27.09 2.96
C ALA A 2 -61.06 -26.52 2.70
N ASP A 3 -60.69 -25.48 3.44
CA ASP A 3 -59.35 -24.91 3.46
C ASP A 3 -58.39 -25.97 4.01
N HIS A 4 -57.66 -26.64 3.11
CA HIS A 4 -56.54 -27.47 3.51
C HIS A 4 -55.39 -26.55 3.91
N ALA A 5 -55.37 -26.17 5.19
CA ALA A 5 -54.21 -25.59 5.83
C ALA A 5 -53.06 -26.60 5.76
N ILE A 6 -52.22 -26.49 4.74
CA ILE A 6 -50.95 -27.19 4.63
C ILE A 6 -50.06 -26.61 5.73
N LEU A 7 -50.12 -27.22 6.91
CA LEU A 7 -49.16 -26.99 7.99
C LEU A 7 -47.80 -27.51 7.49
N MET A 8 -46.96 -26.60 7.01
CA MET A 8 -45.56 -26.91 6.70
C MET A 8 -44.89 -27.43 7.97
N ARG A 9 -44.57 -28.73 7.98
CA ARG A 9 -43.90 -29.38 9.10
C ARG A 9 -42.42 -29.01 9.04
N PHE A 10 -42.04 -27.97 9.78
CA PHE A 10 -40.66 -27.47 9.85
C PHE A 10 -39.69 -28.60 10.23
N ARG A 11 -38.79 -28.98 9.33
CA ARG A 11 -37.81 -30.06 9.58
C ARG A 11 -36.56 -29.48 10.24
N ARG A 12 -35.85 -30.32 11.00
CA ARG A 12 -34.56 -29.92 11.62
C ARG A 12 -33.52 -29.46 10.58
N SER A 13 -33.56 -29.97 9.36
CA SER A 13 -32.74 -29.53 8.22
C SER A 13 -32.94 -28.06 7.88
N ASP A 14 -34.18 -27.58 7.99
CA ASP A 14 -34.56 -26.22 7.60
C ASP A 14 -34.02 -25.21 8.63
N ALA A 15 -34.04 -25.60 9.92
CA ALA A 15 -33.39 -24.84 10.98
C ALA A 15 -31.87 -24.71 10.77
N ILE A 16 -31.21 -25.77 10.30
CA ILE A 16 -29.76 -25.78 10.02
C ILE A 16 -29.45 -24.88 8.82
N ALA A 17 -30.27 -24.91 7.76
CA ALA A 17 -30.10 -24.01 6.63
C ALA A 17 -30.25 -22.54 7.03
N LEU A 18 -31.20 -22.20 7.91
CA LEU A 18 -31.34 -20.83 8.41
C LEU A 18 -30.11 -20.34 9.20
N ALA A 19 -29.33 -21.24 9.81
CA ALA A 19 -28.09 -20.89 10.48
C ALA A 19 -26.99 -20.40 9.52
N SER A 20 -27.12 -20.61 8.20
CA SER A 20 -26.19 -20.05 7.22
C SER A 20 -26.40 -18.55 6.96
N LEU A 21 -27.60 -18.02 7.25
CA LEU A 21 -27.92 -16.60 7.01
C LEU A 21 -27.08 -15.66 7.90
N PRO A 22 -26.97 -15.87 9.23
CA PRO A 22 -26.07 -15.08 10.07
C PRO A 22 -24.61 -15.13 9.61
N LEU A 23 -24.12 -16.29 9.15
CA LEU A 23 -22.74 -16.42 8.64
C LEU A 23 -22.52 -15.57 7.39
N ALA A 24 -23.48 -15.56 6.46
CA ALA A 24 -23.42 -14.72 5.29
C ALA A 24 -23.47 -13.23 5.67
N VAL A 25 -24.32 -12.83 6.61
CA VAL A 25 -24.38 -11.44 7.11
C VAL A 25 -23.07 -11.04 7.77
N LEU A 26 -22.49 -11.88 8.63
CA LEU A 26 -21.19 -11.62 9.27
C LEU A 26 -20.07 -11.46 8.24
N ALA A 27 -20.12 -12.22 7.13
CA ALA A 27 -19.15 -12.08 6.05
C ALA A 27 -19.16 -10.68 5.41
N PHE A 28 -20.32 -10.03 5.29
CA PHE A 28 -20.41 -8.68 4.73
C PHE A 28 -19.99 -7.58 5.71
N TRP A 29 -20.06 -7.86 7.01
CA TRP A 29 -19.70 -6.90 8.06
C TRP A 29 -18.22 -6.96 8.45
N ALA A 30 -17.57 -8.11 8.23
CA ALA A 30 -16.16 -8.27 8.55
C ALA A 30 -15.24 -7.55 7.53
N GLY A 31 -14.24 -6.84 8.05
CA GLY A 31 -13.16 -6.30 7.24
C GLY A 31 -12.21 -7.40 6.74
N GLY A 32 -11.54 -7.14 5.60
CA GLY A 32 -10.58 -8.06 5.00
C GLY A 32 -11.20 -9.06 4.01
N VAL A 33 -10.41 -10.02 3.54
CA VAL A 33 -10.84 -11.02 2.53
C VAL A 33 -10.97 -12.41 3.13
N VAL A 34 -10.08 -12.77 4.04
CA VAL A 34 -9.97 -14.13 4.58
C VAL A 34 -11.22 -14.51 5.37
N PHE A 35 -11.63 -13.67 6.31
CA PHE A 35 -12.79 -13.97 7.15
C PHE A 35 -14.11 -14.05 6.35
N PRO A 36 -14.46 -13.06 5.48
CA PRO A 36 -15.63 -13.19 4.63
C PRO A 36 -15.62 -14.43 3.74
N ALA A 37 -14.47 -14.76 3.14
CA ALA A 37 -14.34 -15.95 2.30
C ALA A 37 -14.61 -17.24 3.10
N VAL A 38 -14.06 -17.37 4.31
CA VAL A 38 -14.31 -18.53 5.18
C VAL A 38 -15.79 -18.63 5.56
N CYS A 39 -16.42 -17.53 5.96
CA CYS A 39 -17.84 -17.51 6.32
C CYS A 39 -18.74 -17.90 5.14
N LEU A 40 -18.44 -17.42 3.93
CA LEU A 40 -19.18 -17.77 2.71
C LEU A 40 -19.00 -19.25 2.33
N CYS A 41 -17.78 -19.78 2.42
CA CYS A 41 -17.51 -21.18 2.18
C CYS A 41 -18.26 -22.08 3.19
N MET A 42 -18.26 -21.72 4.47
CA MET A 42 -19.01 -22.46 5.51
C MET A 42 -20.52 -22.40 5.29
N ALA A 43 -21.06 -21.22 4.95
CA ALA A 43 -22.48 -21.05 4.62
C ALA A 43 -22.86 -21.92 3.40
N GLY A 44 -22.05 -21.91 2.35
CA GLY A 44 -22.23 -22.76 1.17
C GLY A 44 -22.18 -24.24 1.51
N ALA A 45 -21.22 -24.67 2.35
CA ALA A 45 -21.10 -26.05 2.78
C ALA A 45 -22.32 -26.54 3.59
N ILE A 46 -22.88 -25.69 4.47
CA ILE A 46 -24.11 -25.99 5.22
C ILE A 46 -25.28 -26.19 4.27
N VAL A 47 -25.45 -25.29 3.29
CA VAL A 47 -26.51 -25.39 2.28
C VAL A 47 -26.37 -26.68 1.46
N VAL A 48 -25.15 -26.99 0.99
CA VAL A 48 -24.85 -28.22 0.25
C VAL A 48 -25.13 -29.47 1.09
N TYR A 49 -24.74 -29.47 2.36
CA TYR A 49 -24.99 -30.58 3.29
C TYR A 49 -26.49 -30.83 3.49
N VAL A 50 -27.27 -29.78 3.71
CA VAL A 50 -28.72 -29.87 3.88
C VAL A 50 -29.40 -30.40 2.61
N ILE A 51 -29.01 -29.91 1.43
CA ILE A 51 -29.58 -30.36 0.15
C ILE A 51 -29.23 -31.82 -0.14
N ALA A 52 -28.00 -32.24 0.18
CA ALA A 52 -27.55 -33.61 -0.03
C ALA A 52 -28.39 -34.62 0.77
N GLY A 53 -28.82 -34.27 1.99
CA GLY A 53 -29.66 -35.09 2.85
C GLY A 53 -31.17 -35.10 2.54
N HIS A 54 -31.62 -34.38 1.49
CA HIS A 54 -33.05 -34.23 1.24
C HIS A 54 -33.60 -35.31 0.28
N ASP A 55 -34.16 -36.39 0.84
CA ASP A 55 -34.58 -37.59 0.08
C ASP A 55 -35.61 -37.33 -1.04
N GLU A 56 -36.47 -36.32 -0.88
CA GLU A 56 -37.54 -36.00 -1.84
C GLU A 56 -37.02 -35.35 -3.13
N VAL A 57 -35.80 -34.83 -3.13
CA VAL A 57 -35.21 -34.17 -4.31
C VAL A 57 -34.49 -35.21 -5.16
N ALA A 58 -34.83 -35.32 -6.44
CA ALA A 58 -34.14 -36.22 -7.36
C ALA A 58 -32.63 -35.87 -7.44
N TRP A 59 -31.77 -36.89 -7.50
CA TRP A 59 -30.30 -36.75 -7.49
C TRP A 59 -29.75 -35.72 -8.49
N LYS A 60 -30.31 -35.69 -9.71
CA LYS A 60 -29.91 -34.72 -10.76
C LYS A 60 -30.09 -33.26 -10.29
N HIS A 61 -31.18 -32.96 -9.59
CA HIS A 61 -31.44 -31.62 -9.07
C HIS A 61 -30.50 -31.29 -7.91
N ARG A 62 -30.17 -32.26 -7.04
CA ARG A 62 -29.19 -32.04 -5.96
C ARG A 62 -27.84 -31.62 -6.51
N ILE A 63 -27.32 -32.34 -7.50
CA ILE A 63 -26.04 -31.99 -8.16
C ILE A 63 -26.10 -30.60 -8.78
N ALA A 64 -27.19 -30.28 -9.50
CA ALA A 64 -27.32 -28.98 -10.15
C ALA A 64 -27.31 -27.81 -9.15
N VAL A 65 -28.08 -27.92 -8.05
CA VAL A 65 -28.12 -26.86 -7.03
C VAL A 65 -26.79 -26.76 -6.28
N CYS A 66 -26.17 -27.89 -5.89
CA CYS A 66 -24.87 -27.86 -5.22
C CYS A 66 -23.78 -27.23 -6.11
N SER A 67 -23.79 -27.56 -7.41
CA SER A 67 -22.84 -26.98 -8.38
C SER A 67 -23.07 -25.47 -8.51
N LEU A 68 -24.32 -25.02 -8.58
CA LEU A 68 -24.66 -23.60 -8.65
C LEU A 68 -24.18 -22.85 -7.40
N VAL A 69 -24.46 -23.37 -6.20
CA VAL A 69 -24.03 -22.77 -4.93
C VAL A 69 -22.50 -22.67 -4.88
N PHE A 70 -21.79 -23.71 -5.30
CA PHE A 70 -20.33 -23.71 -5.35
C PHE A 70 -19.79 -22.65 -6.33
N ILE A 71 -20.33 -22.58 -7.55
CA ILE A 71 -19.92 -21.60 -8.56
C ILE A 71 -20.14 -20.17 -8.05
N VAL A 72 -21.29 -19.89 -7.42
CA VAL A 72 -21.61 -18.58 -6.84
C VAL A 72 -20.64 -18.24 -5.70
N ALA A 73 -20.36 -19.18 -4.80
CA ALA A 73 -19.42 -18.97 -3.70
C ALA A 73 -18.00 -18.66 -4.19
N VAL A 74 -17.48 -19.45 -5.14
CA VAL A 74 -16.17 -19.22 -5.76
C VAL A 74 -16.15 -17.88 -6.48
N GLY A 75 -17.18 -17.56 -7.27
CA GLY A 75 -17.30 -16.28 -7.97
C GLY A 75 -17.27 -15.08 -7.02
N MET A 76 -17.96 -15.19 -5.88
CA MET A 76 -17.98 -14.17 -4.85
C MET A 76 -16.62 -13.98 -4.18
N VAL A 77 -15.91 -15.07 -3.85
CA VAL A 77 -14.54 -15.00 -3.30
C VAL A 77 -13.58 -14.35 -4.29
N VAL A 78 -13.64 -14.72 -5.57
CA VAL A 78 -12.82 -14.09 -6.63
C VAL A 78 -13.14 -12.60 -6.77
N TYR A 79 -14.43 -12.22 -6.72
CA TYR A 79 -14.86 -10.83 -6.76
C TYR A 79 -14.32 -10.04 -5.55
N LEU A 80 -14.50 -10.55 -4.33
CA LEU A 80 -14.00 -9.92 -3.10
C LEU A 80 -12.48 -9.76 -3.13
N TYR A 81 -11.77 -10.78 -3.58
CA TYR A 81 -10.32 -10.72 -3.76
C TYR A 81 -9.91 -9.61 -4.74
N ARG A 82 -10.59 -9.52 -5.90
CA ARG A 82 -10.31 -8.46 -6.90
C ARG A 82 -10.59 -7.06 -6.35
N VAL A 83 -11.73 -6.86 -5.70
CA VAL A 83 -12.10 -5.57 -5.10
C VAL A 83 -11.11 -5.18 -4.01
N ASN A 84 -10.75 -6.11 -3.12
CA ASN A 84 -9.81 -5.81 -2.05
C ASN A 84 -8.41 -5.54 -2.59
N ARG A 85 -7.96 -6.29 -3.59
CA ARG A 85 -6.69 -6.01 -4.28
C ARG A 85 -6.71 -4.64 -4.95
N ALA A 86 -7.80 -4.25 -5.61
CA ALA A 86 -7.96 -2.93 -6.18
C ALA A 86 -7.92 -1.82 -5.10
N ARG A 87 -8.57 -2.03 -3.96
CA ARG A 87 -8.52 -1.10 -2.81
C ARG A 87 -7.12 -1.00 -2.21
N ALA A 88 -6.42 -2.11 -2.05
CA ALA A 88 -5.05 -2.12 -1.55
C ALA A 88 -4.11 -1.35 -2.48
N LEU A 89 -4.23 -1.57 -3.80
CA LEU A 89 -3.50 -0.79 -4.80
C LEU A 89 -3.87 0.70 -4.77
N GLN A 90 -5.15 1.03 -4.60
CA GLN A 90 -5.60 2.41 -4.47
C GLN A 90 -5.02 3.09 -3.22
N GLN A 91 -5.02 2.40 -2.07
CA GLN A 91 -4.44 2.91 -0.83
C GLN A 91 -2.92 3.14 -0.95
N GLN A 92 -2.22 2.28 -1.70
CA GLN A 92 -0.80 2.48 -2.00
C GLN A 92 -0.57 3.66 -2.96
N SER A 93 -1.52 3.95 -3.85
CA SER A 93 -1.44 5.07 -4.81
C SER A 93 -1.92 6.42 -4.26
N ALA A 94 -2.50 6.47 -3.06
CA ALA A 94 -3.04 7.70 -2.51
C ALA A 94 -1.91 8.74 -2.25
N PRO A 95 -2.16 10.04 -2.42
CA PRO A 95 -1.16 11.08 -2.10
C PRO A 95 -0.68 10.97 -0.64
N LEU A 96 0.58 11.35 -0.39
CA LEU A 96 1.09 11.49 0.97
C LEU A 96 0.54 12.77 1.59
N ILE A 97 0.02 12.66 2.81
CA ILE A 97 -0.56 13.77 3.54
C ILE A 97 0.43 14.19 4.62
N ALA A 98 0.74 15.47 4.71
CA ALA A 98 1.63 15.97 5.77
C ALA A 98 1.03 15.73 7.16
N ALA A 99 1.85 15.24 8.09
CA ALA A 99 1.46 15.13 9.49
C ALA A 99 1.52 16.50 10.21
N THR A 100 1.31 16.50 11.52
CA THR A 100 1.45 17.66 12.40
C THR A 100 2.63 17.49 13.36
N LEU A 101 3.66 16.75 12.94
CA LEU A 101 4.85 16.49 13.74
C LEU A 101 5.78 17.70 13.73
N PRO A 102 6.47 18.00 14.85
CA PRO A 102 7.44 19.08 14.88
C PRO A 102 8.61 18.78 13.93
N SER A 103 9.13 19.83 13.29
CA SER A 103 10.35 19.73 12.51
C SER A 103 11.53 19.39 13.44
N PRO A 104 12.44 18.47 13.06
CA PRO A 104 13.65 18.21 13.81
C PRO A 104 14.43 19.50 14.03
N VAL A 105 14.97 19.69 15.23
CA VAL A 105 15.75 20.89 15.54
C VAL A 105 17.10 20.79 14.83
N SER A 106 17.29 21.55 13.75
CA SER A 106 18.60 21.75 13.15
C SER A 106 19.28 22.93 13.84
N SER A 107 20.30 22.69 14.67
CA SER A 107 20.94 23.74 15.46
C SER A 107 21.53 24.89 14.63
N ASN A 108 21.91 24.64 13.36
CA ASN A 108 22.66 25.58 12.53
C ASN A 108 22.10 25.80 11.11
N CYS A 109 20.86 25.41 10.83
CA CYS A 109 20.28 25.56 9.48
C CYS A 109 19.08 26.52 9.52
N PRO A 110 19.24 27.79 9.14
CA PRO A 110 18.13 28.73 9.08
C PRO A 110 17.19 28.32 7.94
N ILE A 111 15.94 28.01 8.27
CA ILE A 111 14.89 27.63 7.30
C ILE A 111 14.03 28.88 7.03
N PRO A 112 14.12 29.52 5.86
CA PRO A 112 13.31 30.69 5.52
C PRO A 112 11.82 30.36 5.55
N LYS A 113 10.99 31.38 5.80
CA LYS A 113 9.53 31.23 5.76
C LYS A 113 9.08 30.80 4.36
N GLY A 114 8.32 29.71 4.29
CA GLY A 114 7.77 29.16 3.03
C GLY A 114 8.65 28.11 2.34
N ALA A 115 9.90 27.95 2.81
CA ALA A 115 10.78 26.88 2.38
C ALA A 115 10.34 25.52 2.95
N VAL A 116 10.86 24.44 2.35
CA VAL A 116 10.76 23.08 2.87
C VAL A 116 12.12 22.61 3.34
N ALA A 117 12.18 22.10 4.56
CA ALA A 117 13.36 21.43 5.07
C ALA A 117 13.28 19.94 4.75
N LEU A 118 14.25 19.47 4.00
CA LEU A 118 14.45 18.07 3.67
C LEU A 118 15.57 17.50 4.53
N TYR A 119 15.22 16.59 5.45
CA TYR A 119 16.14 15.94 6.37
C TYR A 119 16.67 14.65 5.76
N LEU A 120 17.99 14.62 5.53
CA LEU A 120 18.74 13.53 4.92
C LEU A 120 19.82 13.09 5.92
N GLY A 121 19.42 12.29 6.89
CA GLY A 121 20.28 11.91 8.02
C GLY A 121 20.76 13.12 8.82
N ASN A 122 22.06 13.41 8.77
CA ASN A 122 22.67 14.58 9.43
C ASN A 122 22.70 15.86 8.57
N THR A 123 22.19 15.81 7.34
CA THR A 123 22.19 16.94 6.41
C THR A 123 20.77 17.46 6.23
N VAL A 124 20.63 18.78 6.16
CA VAL A 124 19.35 19.44 5.84
C VAL A 124 19.50 20.16 4.52
N SER A 125 18.63 19.86 3.56
CA SER A 125 18.46 20.65 2.36
C SER A 125 17.26 21.58 2.51
N VAL A 126 17.44 22.87 2.22
CA VAL A 126 16.42 23.91 2.31
C VAL A 126 15.98 24.27 0.90
N VAL A 127 14.75 23.89 0.58
CA VAL A 127 14.16 24.05 -0.76
C VAL A 127 13.23 25.24 -0.78
N THR A 128 13.55 26.23 -1.60
CA THR A 128 12.76 27.48 -1.76
C THR A 128 12.00 27.55 -3.08
N GLU A 129 12.41 26.79 -4.09
CA GLU A 129 11.86 26.80 -5.44
C GLU A 129 11.42 25.40 -5.85
N PHE A 130 10.38 25.30 -6.69
CA PHE A 130 9.85 24.03 -7.20
C PHE A 130 9.64 24.13 -8.72
N PRO A 131 9.88 23.05 -9.49
CA PRO A 131 10.35 21.74 -9.05
C PRO A 131 11.83 21.77 -8.61
N HIS A 132 12.17 20.95 -7.61
CA HIS A 132 13.53 20.86 -7.04
C HIS A 132 14.07 19.44 -7.20
N VAL A 133 15.32 19.31 -7.62
CA VAL A 133 15.96 17.99 -7.74
C VAL A 133 16.84 17.75 -6.53
N VAL A 134 16.57 16.71 -5.77
CA VAL A 134 17.38 16.37 -4.60
C VAL A 134 18.61 15.58 -5.04
N PHE A 135 18.40 14.50 -5.78
CA PHE A 135 19.48 13.64 -6.29
C PHE A 135 19.41 13.54 -7.80
N ARG A 136 20.52 13.88 -8.47
CA ARG A 136 20.74 13.66 -9.89
C ARG A 136 21.91 12.70 -10.08
N VAL A 137 21.75 11.66 -10.89
CA VAL A 137 22.80 10.68 -11.20
C VAL A 137 22.86 10.49 -12.71
N HIS A 138 24.05 10.59 -13.31
CA HIS A 138 24.24 10.49 -14.77
C HIS A 138 23.29 11.42 -15.59
N GLY A 139 22.90 12.56 -15.04
CA GLY A 139 21.96 13.51 -15.67
C GLY A 139 20.48 13.21 -15.46
N GLU A 140 20.12 12.07 -14.87
CA GLU A 140 18.73 11.71 -14.55
C GLU A 140 18.35 12.11 -13.12
N ASN A 141 17.12 12.59 -12.95
CA ASN A 141 16.59 12.99 -11.64
C ASN A 141 16.09 11.74 -10.89
N VAL A 142 16.87 11.25 -9.94
CA VAL A 142 16.56 10.05 -9.15
C VAL A 142 15.51 10.35 -8.09
N LEU A 143 15.65 11.51 -7.44
CA LEU A 143 14.72 12.01 -6.43
C LEU A 143 14.47 13.50 -6.67
N ALA A 144 13.20 13.87 -6.82
CA ALA A 144 12.77 15.24 -7.02
C ALA A 144 11.55 15.56 -6.15
N LEU A 145 11.45 16.81 -5.77
CA LEU A 145 10.30 17.40 -5.10
C LEU A 145 9.60 18.37 -6.04
N ASP A 146 8.28 18.39 -5.96
CA ASP A 146 7.43 19.32 -6.68
C ASP A 146 6.37 19.87 -5.72
N ARG A 147 5.69 20.94 -6.12
CA ARG A 147 4.62 21.56 -5.32
C ARG A 147 3.47 21.98 -6.21
N ASP A 148 2.26 21.57 -5.87
CA ASP A 148 1.04 22.02 -6.52
C ASP A 148 0.01 22.53 -5.51
N ALA A 149 -1.22 22.79 -5.97
CA ALA A 149 -2.30 23.30 -5.12
C ALA A 149 -2.69 22.33 -3.98
N SER A 150 -2.38 21.05 -4.10
CA SER A 150 -2.64 20.03 -3.07
C SER A 150 -1.53 19.92 -2.02
N GLY A 151 -0.33 20.43 -2.31
CA GLY A 151 0.79 20.43 -1.39
C GLY A 151 2.09 19.96 -2.03
N LEU A 152 2.92 19.28 -1.23
CA LEU A 152 4.22 18.77 -1.66
C LEU A 152 4.09 17.40 -2.33
N LEU A 153 4.83 17.23 -3.41
CA LEU A 153 4.86 16.02 -4.23
C LEU A 153 6.29 15.49 -4.27
N ILE A 154 6.46 14.18 -4.18
CA ILE A 154 7.74 13.50 -4.34
C ILE A 154 7.72 12.59 -5.56
N SER A 155 8.79 12.64 -6.34
CA SER A 155 9.04 11.71 -7.44
C SER A 155 10.36 11.00 -7.20
N PHE A 156 10.37 9.67 -7.31
CA PHE A 156 11.51 8.81 -7.03
C PHE A 156 11.52 7.58 -7.93
N THR A 157 12.69 7.12 -8.34
CA THR A 157 12.86 5.82 -9.01
C THR A 157 13.78 4.93 -8.18
N ALA A 158 13.26 3.78 -7.75
CA ALA A 158 14.00 2.77 -7.01
C ALA A 158 14.64 1.75 -7.95
N PHE A 159 15.90 1.42 -7.72
CA PHE A 159 16.63 0.40 -8.48
C PHE A 159 17.08 -0.75 -7.56
N ASP A 160 17.17 -1.97 -8.09
CA ASP A 160 17.79 -3.12 -7.42
C ASP A 160 19.32 -3.11 -7.58
N ASP A 161 19.99 -4.11 -6.99
CA ASP A 161 21.45 -4.28 -7.11
C ASP A 161 21.91 -4.57 -8.56
N GLY A 162 21.00 -5.03 -9.43
CA GLY A 162 21.26 -5.30 -10.85
C GLY A 162 20.99 -4.09 -11.76
N GLY A 163 20.55 -2.96 -11.20
CA GLY A 163 20.16 -1.77 -11.96
C GLY A 163 18.78 -1.86 -12.62
N ASN A 164 17.95 -2.84 -12.28
CA ASN A 164 16.56 -2.89 -12.74
C ASN A 164 15.69 -1.99 -11.89
N ILE A 165 14.64 -1.43 -12.49
CA ILE A 165 13.69 -0.58 -11.78
C ILE A 165 12.75 -1.45 -10.94
N LEU A 166 12.76 -1.26 -9.63
CA LEU A 166 11.87 -1.93 -8.70
C LEU A 166 10.50 -1.26 -8.64
N SER A 167 10.52 0.06 -8.43
CA SER A 167 9.32 0.87 -8.31
C SER A 167 9.57 2.31 -8.71
N ARG A 168 8.48 3.01 -9.00
CA ARG A 168 8.48 4.45 -9.24
C ARG A 168 7.46 5.11 -8.32
N LEU A 169 7.85 6.24 -7.74
CA LEU A 169 6.94 7.20 -7.14
C LEU A 169 6.88 8.38 -8.11
N ASN A 170 5.72 8.70 -8.64
CA ASN A 170 5.55 9.84 -9.52
C ASN A 170 4.52 10.80 -8.90
N ARG A 171 4.99 11.93 -8.38
CA ARG A 171 4.15 12.93 -7.70
C ARG A 171 3.25 12.30 -6.63
N ASN A 172 3.85 11.59 -5.68
CA ASN A 172 3.18 10.82 -4.61
C ASN A 172 2.39 9.58 -5.07
N VAL A 173 2.34 9.25 -6.36
CA VAL A 173 1.67 8.03 -6.86
C VAL A 173 2.67 6.89 -6.97
N PHE A 174 2.51 5.86 -6.15
CA PHE A 174 3.36 4.68 -6.20
C PHE A 174 2.96 3.74 -7.35
N ILE A 175 3.96 3.28 -8.10
CA ILE A 175 3.85 2.36 -9.23
C ILE A 175 4.86 1.23 -8.98
N ALA A 176 4.36 0.07 -8.56
CA ALA A 176 5.16 -1.14 -8.48
C ALA A 176 5.45 -1.67 -9.88
N ILE A 177 6.73 -1.88 -10.20
CA ILE A 177 7.16 -2.46 -11.49
C ILE A 177 7.55 -3.93 -11.27
N SER A 178 8.25 -4.22 -10.17
CA SER A 178 8.58 -5.59 -9.76
C SER A 178 7.53 -6.15 -8.80
N ALA A 179 7.18 -7.43 -8.98
CA ALA A 179 6.32 -8.17 -8.05
C ALA A 179 7.02 -8.51 -6.72
N ALA A 180 8.35 -8.47 -6.69
CA ALA A 180 9.15 -8.79 -5.51
C ALA A 180 9.34 -7.57 -4.60
N SER A 181 9.27 -6.35 -5.14
CA SER A 181 9.24 -5.13 -4.32
C SER A 181 7.85 -4.92 -3.74
N TYR A 182 7.81 -4.44 -2.50
CA TYR A 182 6.56 -4.08 -1.86
C TYR A 182 6.67 -2.74 -1.14
N LEU A 183 5.52 -2.20 -0.79
CA LEU A 183 5.39 -0.93 -0.10
C LEU A 183 4.58 -1.11 1.17
N GLU A 184 5.06 -0.50 2.24
CA GLU A 184 4.32 -0.32 3.48
C GLU A 184 3.94 1.16 3.63
N ARG A 185 2.74 1.39 4.16
CA ARG A 185 2.24 2.72 4.50
C ARG A 185 1.74 2.70 5.94
N PRO A 186 2.63 2.84 6.94
CA PRO A 186 2.24 2.78 8.36
C PRO A 186 1.28 3.90 8.77
N SER A 187 1.33 5.04 8.08
CA SER A 187 0.43 6.18 8.26
C SER A 187 0.19 6.91 6.92
N PRO A 188 -0.82 7.79 6.82
CA PRO A 188 -1.03 8.62 5.61
C PRO A 188 0.15 9.54 5.24
N SER A 189 1.07 9.76 6.18
CA SER A 189 2.25 10.63 6.04
C SER A 189 3.56 9.88 5.89
N ASN A 190 3.54 8.54 5.88
CA ASN A 190 4.74 7.71 5.84
C ASN A 190 4.63 6.65 4.74
N LEU A 191 5.67 6.54 3.91
CA LEU A 191 5.79 5.57 2.84
C LEU A 191 7.15 4.90 2.91
N ILE A 192 7.15 3.57 2.98
CA ILE A 192 8.35 2.75 3.01
C ILE A 192 8.33 1.80 1.83
N VAL A 193 9.41 1.77 1.05
CA VAL A 193 9.61 0.87 -0.08
C VAL A 193 10.70 -0.13 0.28
N PHE A 194 10.42 -1.40 0.04
CA PHE A 194 11.34 -2.52 0.24
C PHE A 194 11.69 -3.16 -1.10
N ASP A 195 12.93 -3.63 -1.23
CA ASP A 195 13.36 -4.47 -2.34
C ASP A 195 12.99 -5.95 -2.12
N ASP A 196 13.43 -6.81 -3.05
CA ASP A 196 13.18 -8.26 -3.05
C ASP A 196 13.90 -9.00 -1.91
N ARG A 197 14.83 -8.34 -1.21
CA ARG A 197 15.57 -8.87 -0.06
C ARG A 197 15.15 -8.23 1.26
N ASP A 198 13.98 -7.61 1.28
CA ASP A 198 13.44 -6.96 2.47
C ASP A 198 14.32 -5.80 2.99
N THR A 199 15.11 -5.19 2.09
CA THR A 199 15.92 -4.03 2.41
C THR A 199 15.14 -2.75 2.13
N LYS A 200 15.11 -1.84 3.10
CA LYS A 200 14.49 -0.52 2.98
C LYS A 200 15.26 0.35 1.99
N VAL A 201 14.76 0.49 0.77
CA VAL A 201 15.36 1.32 -0.27
C VAL A 201 14.94 2.79 -0.16
N LEU A 202 13.73 3.04 0.35
CA LEU A 202 13.23 4.39 0.58
C LEU A 202 12.26 4.39 1.77
N ASP A 203 12.39 5.36 2.66
CA ASP A 203 11.43 5.66 3.72
C ASP A 203 11.27 7.17 3.78
N VAL A 204 10.07 7.62 3.41
CA VAL A 204 9.70 9.03 3.31
C VAL A 204 8.62 9.32 4.32
N GLN A 205 8.90 10.29 5.20
CA GLN A 205 7.96 10.75 6.20
C GLN A 205 7.72 12.26 6.05
N PHE A 206 6.48 12.63 5.72
CA PHE A 206 6.04 14.03 5.69
C PHE A 206 5.70 14.44 7.13
N LEU A 207 6.66 15.06 7.80
CA LEU A 207 6.52 15.44 9.20
C LEU A 207 5.48 16.55 9.37
N ASN A 208 5.55 17.56 8.49
CA ASN A 208 4.59 18.65 8.39
C ASN A 208 4.68 19.31 6.99
N PRO A 209 3.83 20.29 6.65
CA PRO A 209 3.86 20.93 5.33
C PRO A 209 5.18 21.61 4.94
N GLN A 210 6.12 21.78 5.87
CA GLN A 210 7.42 22.41 5.67
C GLN A 210 8.60 21.48 6.00
N ALA A 211 8.36 20.20 6.28
CA ALA A 211 9.40 19.27 6.68
C ALA A 211 9.16 17.84 6.16
N ILE A 212 10.15 17.31 5.43
CA ILE A 212 10.16 15.93 4.94
C ILE A 212 11.42 15.25 5.47
N LYS A 213 11.28 14.06 6.04
CA LYS A 213 12.41 13.19 6.40
C LYS A 213 12.51 12.07 5.38
N ILE A 214 13.72 11.83 4.87
CA ILE A 214 13.99 10.72 3.96
C ILE A 214 15.13 9.89 4.54
N THR A 215 14.95 8.57 4.56
CA THR A 215 16.00 7.58 4.84
C THR A 215 15.94 6.47 3.80
N GLY A 216 16.97 5.64 3.71
CA GLY A 216 17.02 4.50 2.79
C GLY A 216 18.34 4.38 2.03
N ILE A 217 18.36 3.47 1.07
CA ILE A 217 19.53 3.19 0.23
C ILE A 217 19.11 3.43 -1.22
N LEU A 218 19.52 4.59 -1.77
CA LEU A 218 19.20 4.97 -3.13
C LEU A 218 20.27 4.39 -4.07
N ARG A 219 19.88 3.36 -4.81
CA ARG A 219 20.72 2.72 -5.83
C ARG A 219 20.45 3.34 -7.20
N TYR A 220 21.47 3.39 -8.05
CA TYR A 220 21.33 3.76 -9.45
C TYR A 220 22.28 2.90 -10.30
N PRO A 221 21.90 2.48 -11.52
CA PRO A 221 22.75 1.65 -12.36
C PRO A 221 24.11 2.33 -12.62
N ALA A 222 25.20 1.58 -12.43
CA ALA A 222 26.58 2.03 -12.62
C ALA A 222 27.06 3.18 -11.69
N ALA A 223 26.34 3.48 -10.62
CA ALA A 223 26.77 4.44 -9.60
C ALA A 223 26.81 3.81 -8.20
N GLU A 224 27.67 4.33 -7.34
CA GLU A 224 27.70 3.94 -5.92
C GLU A 224 26.40 4.37 -5.22
N PRO A 225 25.85 3.54 -4.30
CA PRO A 225 24.60 3.85 -3.64
C PRO A 225 24.74 5.05 -2.69
N VAL A 226 23.68 5.85 -2.62
CA VAL A 226 23.53 6.89 -1.60
C VAL A 226 22.82 6.29 -0.39
N VAL A 227 23.50 6.28 0.76
CA VAL A 227 22.98 5.71 2.00
C VAL A 227 22.52 6.85 2.92
N ILE A 228 21.22 6.96 3.14
CA ILE A 228 20.61 7.97 4.00
C ILE A 228 20.18 7.29 5.30
N GLY A 229 21.05 7.33 6.30
CA GLY A 229 20.76 6.80 7.63
C GLY A 229 20.04 7.80 8.51
N GLU A 230 19.71 7.39 9.74
CA GLU A 230 19.09 8.28 10.74
C GLU A 230 20.00 9.43 11.20
N LYS A 231 21.32 9.23 11.14
CA LYS A 231 22.32 10.14 11.70
C LYS A 231 23.45 10.50 10.73
N TYR A 232 23.38 10.04 9.49
CA TYR A 232 24.44 10.26 8.51
C TYR A 232 23.89 10.18 7.09
N LEU A 233 24.58 10.86 6.18
CA LEU A 233 24.39 10.76 4.75
C LEU A 233 25.71 10.25 4.13
N GLY A 234 25.67 9.07 3.50
CA GLY A 234 26.80 8.44 2.83
C GLY A 234 26.69 8.57 1.31
N ILE A 235 27.75 9.02 0.65
CA ILE A 235 27.86 9.11 -0.82
C ILE A 235 29.24 8.58 -1.22
N GLU A 236 29.30 7.70 -2.22
CA GLU A 236 30.56 7.13 -2.73
C GLU A 236 31.43 6.52 -1.60
N GLY A 237 30.80 5.81 -0.66
CA GLY A 237 31.46 5.20 0.50
C GLY A 237 31.92 6.16 1.59
N SER A 238 31.75 7.48 1.42
CA SER A 238 32.14 8.50 2.39
C SER A 238 30.95 9.04 3.18
N ILE A 239 31.09 9.20 4.50
CA ILE A 239 30.10 9.85 5.34
C ILE A 239 30.28 11.37 5.25
N LEU A 240 29.24 12.08 4.82
CA LEU A 240 29.23 13.53 4.79
C LEU A 240 29.14 14.12 6.19
N THR A 241 29.90 15.20 6.40
CA THR A 241 29.75 16.04 7.59
C THR A 241 28.38 16.72 7.59
N PRO A 242 27.76 16.96 8.77
CA PRO A 242 26.50 17.68 8.86
C PRO A 242 26.57 19.01 8.10
N ALA A 243 25.61 19.25 7.21
CA ALA A 243 25.58 20.44 6.39
C ALA A 243 24.16 20.98 6.24
N CYS A 244 24.06 22.29 6.01
CA CYS A 244 22.85 22.97 5.57
C CYS A 244 23.06 23.35 4.11
N ARG A 245 22.30 22.75 3.20
CA ARG A 245 22.36 23.03 1.76
C ARG A 245 21.17 23.89 1.36
N SER A 246 21.41 24.83 0.46
CA SER A 246 20.39 25.66 -0.17
C SER A 246 20.90 26.01 -1.57
N GLY A 247 20.03 25.95 -2.57
CA GLY A 247 20.38 26.24 -3.95
C GLY A 247 19.22 25.99 -4.90
N THR A 248 19.36 26.48 -6.13
CA THR A 248 18.38 26.33 -7.22
C THR A 248 18.66 25.12 -8.13
N GLY A 249 19.78 24.42 -7.88
CA GLY A 249 20.22 23.24 -8.64
C GLY A 249 19.90 21.92 -7.93
N ALA A 250 20.55 20.84 -8.38
CA ALA A 250 20.48 19.57 -7.67
C ALA A 250 21.29 19.62 -6.38
N ASP A 251 20.74 19.15 -5.26
CA ASP A 251 21.47 19.16 -3.97
C ASP A 251 22.69 18.23 -3.99
N PHE A 252 22.56 17.11 -4.70
CA PHE A 252 23.57 16.09 -4.87
C PHE A 252 23.62 15.64 -6.33
N VAL A 253 24.83 15.60 -6.88
CA VAL A 253 25.09 15.15 -8.25
C VAL A 253 26.06 13.97 -8.17
N GLY A 254 25.54 12.76 -8.40
CA GLY A 254 26.35 11.56 -8.60
C GLY A 254 26.88 11.52 -10.04
N LYS A 255 28.14 11.12 -10.18
CA LYS A 255 28.77 10.99 -11.49
C LYS A 255 28.36 9.74 -12.22
#